data_AF-A0A7W9LCG8-F1
#
_entry.id   AF-A0A7W9LCG8-F1
#
_cell.length_a   1.000
_cell.length_b   1.000
_cell.length_c   1.000
_cell.angle_alpha   90.00
_cell.angle_beta   90.00
_cell.angle_gamma   90.00
#
_symmetry.space_group_name_H-M   'P 1'
#
loop_
_entity.id
_entity.type
_entity.pdbx_description
1 polymer ?
#
loop_
_entity_poly.entity_id
_entity_poly.type
_entity_poly.pdbx_seq_one_letter_code
_entity_poly.pdbx_strand_id
1 'polypeptide(L)'
;MTYELNLPDGRILRTRISHPVDRSTYGRSMWSHILRDQLQVDETTFWACVKDGAVPDRGTPKPPSNALPADLVQLLISKVGLDEAEVAVMSKEDAAARMQKYWAEGV
;
A
#
# COMPACT_ATOMS: atom_id res chain seq x y z
N MET A 1 12.02 -20.16 14.56
CA MET A 1 10.80 -19.32 14.49
C MET A 1 10.69 -18.79 13.06
N THR A 2 9.50 -18.80 12.49
CA THR A 2 9.25 -18.28 11.13
C THR A 2 8.36 -17.05 11.25
N TYR A 3 8.77 -15.96 10.62
CA TYR A 3 8.00 -14.74 10.49
C TYR A 3 7.38 -14.69 9.10
N GLU A 4 6.16 -14.18 9.02
CA GLU A 4 5.43 -14.06 7.76
C GLU A 4 4.99 -12.61 7.54
N LEU A 5 5.08 -12.14 6.30
CA LEU A 5 4.58 -10.83 5.87
C LEU A 5 3.77 -10.99 4.58
N ASN A 6 2.48 -10.64 4.64
CA ASN A 6 1.60 -10.62 3.47
C ASN A 6 1.90 -9.38 2.61
N LEU A 7 2.02 -9.58 1.31
CA LEU A 7 2.22 -8.51 0.33
C LEU A 7 0.90 -8.16 -0.38
N PRO A 8 0.77 -6.92 -0.92
CA PRO A 8 -0.42 -6.49 -1.64
C PRO A 8 -0.75 -7.33 -2.88
N ASP A 9 0.25 -7.98 -3.46
CA ASP A 9 0.12 -8.86 -4.63
C ASP A 9 -0.26 -10.31 -4.26
N GLY A 10 -0.56 -10.58 -2.98
CA GLY A 10 -0.97 -11.90 -2.49
C GLY A 10 0.19 -12.85 -2.17
N ARG A 11 1.45 -12.46 -2.42
CA ARG A 11 2.61 -13.25 -1.99
C ARG A 11 2.81 -13.13 -0.47
N ILE A 12 3.41 -14.16 0.13
CA ILE A 12 3.79 -14.16 1.55
C ILE A 12 5.30 -14.30 1.64
N LEU A 13 5.97 -13.29 2.18
CA LEU A 13 7.38 -13.39 2.55
C LEU A 13 7.50 -14.21 3.82
N ARG A 14 8.40 -15.19 3.81
CA ARG A 14 8.66 -16.05 4.96
C ARG A 14 10.12 -15.93 5.36
N THR A 15 10.37 -15.42 6.55
CA THR A 15 11.71 -15.29 7.09
C THR A 15 11.92 -16.36 8.16
N ARG A 16 12.84 -17.30 7.88
CA ARG A 16 13.20 -18.35 8.84
C ARG A 16 14.47 -17.93 9.56
N ILE A 17 14.32 -17.51 10.81
CA ILE A 17 15.47 -17.23 11.68
C ILE A 17 15.96 -18.55 12.27
N SER A 18 17.03 -19.09 11.70
CA SER A 18 17.86 -20.12 12.34
C SER A 18 18.95 -19.42 13.15
N HIS A 19 18.98 -19.59 14.47
CA HIS A 19 20.09 -19.09 15.29
C HIS A 19 21.43 -19.63 14.75
N PRO A 20 22.48 -18.80 14.56
CA PRO A 20 23.82 -19.32 14.29
C PRO A 20 24.25 -20.18 15.49
N VAL A 21 24.87 -21.34 15.24
CA VAL A 21 25.33 -22.27 16.28
C VAL A 21 26.38 -21.62 17.21
N ASP A 22 27.01 -20.53 16.77
CA ASP A 22 27.96 -19.69 17.54
C ASP A 22 27.45 -18.26 17.87
N ARG A 23 26.21 -17.91 17.48
CA ARG A 23 25.53 -16.63 17.75
C ARG A 23 26.27 -15.33 17.31
N SER A 24 27.30 -15.36 16.46
CA SER A 24 28.06 -14.15 16.14
C SER A 24 27.43 -13.32 15.00
N THR A 25 27.26 -13.88 13.80
CA THR A 25 26.61 -13.25 12.64
C THR A 25 26.13 -14.33 11.65
N TYR A 26 25.41 -13.95 10.59
CA TYR A 26 25.23 -14.84 9.44
C TYR A 26 26.42 -14.73 8.48
N GLY A 27 26.84 -15.85 7.90
CA GLY A 27 27.81 -15.84 6.80
C GLY A 27 27.25 -15.08 5.57
N ARG A 28 28.15 -14.56 4.72
CA ARG A 28 27.78 -13.74 3.55
C ARG A 28 26.74 -14.40 2.64
N SER A 29 26.87 -15.70 2.37
CA SER A 29 25.91 -16.44 1.52
C SER A 29 24.52 -16.50 2.14
N MET A 30 24.43 -16.68 3.47
CA MET A 30 23.18 -16.67 4.22
C MET A 30 22.57 -15.27 4.23
N TRP A 31 23.37 -14.22 4.41
CA TRP A 31 22.90 -12.83 4.27
C TRP A 31 22.32 -12.58 2.88
N SER A 32 23.01 -12.97 1.82
CA SER A 32 22.50 -12.82 0.45
C SER A 32 21.20 -13.61 0.23
N HIS A 33 21.07 -14.80 0.82
CA HIS A 33 19.84 -15.60 0.76
C HIS A 33 18.69 -14.91 1.52
N ILE A 34 18.93 -14.41 2.74
CA ILE A 34 17.92 -13.70 3.52
C ILE A 34 17.44 -12.46 2.77
N LEU A 35 18.35 -11.63 2.27
CA LEU A 35 18.00 -10.40 1.55
C LEU A 35 17.24 -10.69 0.26
N ARG A 36 17.73 -11.62 -0.57
CA ARG A 36 17.14 -11.91 -1.88
C ARG A 36 15.86 -12.74 -1.79
N ASP A 37 15.89 -13.83 -1.04
CA ASP A 37 14.87 -14.87 -1.15
C ASP A 37 13.82 -14.76 -0.06
N GLN A 38 14.17 -14.24 1.13
CA GLN A 38 13.22 -14.09 2.25
C GLN A 38 12.64 -12.67 2.32
N LEU A 39 13.50 -11.65 2.22
CA LEU A 39 13.10 -10.25 2.33
C LEU A 39 12.88 -9.59 0.98
N GLN A 40 13.36 -10.16 -0.13
CA GLN A 40 13.28 -9.59 -1.48
C GLN A 40 13.69 -8.11 -1.55
N VAL A 41 14.82 -7.75 -0.94
CA VAL A 41 15.43 -6.41 -1.00
C VAL A 41 16.92 -6.52 -1.26
N ASP A 42 17.52 -5.46 -1.78
CA ASP A 42 18.98 -5.32 -1.77
C ASP A 42 19.49 -4.83 -0.39
N GLU A 43 20.80 -4.85 -0.22
CA GLU A 43 21.47 -4.45 1.02
C GLU A 43 21.26 -2.96 1.36
N THR A 44 21.29 -2.09 0.34
CA THR A 44 21.08 -0.64 0.52
C THR A 44 19.69 -0.36 1.07
N THR A 45 18.68 -0.98 0.46
CA THR A 45 17.28 -0.88 0.85
C THR A 45 17.09 -1.42 2.26
N PHE A 46 17.66 -2.60 2.57
CA PHE A 46 17.60 -3.18 3.91
C PHE A 46 18.13 -2.22 4.98
N TRP A 47 19.31 -1.63 4.76
CA TRP A 47 19.88 -0.71 5.74
C TRP A 47 19.13 0.61 5.86
N ALA A 48 18.56 1.12 4.77
CA ALA A 48 17.65 2.26 4.83
C ALA A 48 16.39 1.94 5.66
N CYS A 49 15.83 0.73 5.52
CA CYS A 49 14.73 0.29 6.38
C CYS A 49 15.11 0.26 7.86
N VAL A 50 16.28 -0.33 8.17
CA VAL A 50 16.73 -0.54 9.55
C VAL A 50 17.13 0.76 10.22
N LYS A 51 17.80 1.67 9.51
CA LYS A 51 18.35 2.91 10.08
C LYS A 51 17.38 4.07 10.03
N ASP A 52 16.66 4.20 8.91
CA ASP A 52 15.87 5.39 8.60
C ASP A 52 14.36 5.11 8.67
N GLY A 53 13.94 3.86 8.92
CA GLY A 53 12.53 3.47 8.94
C GLY A 53 11.86 3.51 7.57
N ALA A 54 12.63 3.64 6.48
CA ALA A 54 12.11 3.70 5.13
C ALA A 54 11.52 2.35 4.71
N VAL A 55 10.20 2.25 4.58
CA VAL A 55 9.53 0.99 4.18
C VAL A 55 9.84 0.71 2.70
N PRO A 56 10.29 -0.51 2.35
CA PRO A 56 10.62 -0.84 0.97
C PRO A 56 9.37 -0.83 0.10
N ASP A 57 9.49 -0.38 -1.15
CA ASP A 57 8.38 -0.47 -2.10
C ASP A 57 8.08 -1.94 -2.41
N ARG A 58 6.82 -2.32 -2.21
CA ARG A 58 6.28 -3.67 -2.44
C ARG A 58 5.19 -3.70 -3.50
N GLY A 59 5.10 -2.66 -4.33
CA GLY A 59 4.08 -2.57 -5.37
C GLY A 59 2.69 -2.22 -4.84
N THR A 60 2.61 -1.54 -3.69
CA THR A 60 1.33 -1.00 -3.22
C THR A 60 0.80 -0.03 -4.28
N PRO A 61 -0.41 -0.25 -4.84
CA PRO A 61 -0.97 0.65 -5.84
C PRO A 61 -1.07 2.05 -5.25
N LYS A 62 -0.37 3.00 -5.87
CA LYS A 62 -0.53 4.41 -5.50
C LYS A 62 -1.89 4.86 -6.08
N PRO A 63 -2.81 5.39 -5.25
CA PRO A 63 -4.03 5.95 -5.79
C PRO A 63 -3.68 7.07 -6.79
N PRO A 64 -4.40 7.18 -7.92
CA PRO A 64 -4.13 8.22 -8.88
C PRO A 64 -4.32 9.59 -8.22
N SER A 65 -3.55 10.60 -8.65
CA SER A 65 -3.54 11.92 -8.00
C SER A 65 -4.89 12.64 -8.05
N ASN A 66 -5.75 12.25 -8.97
CA ASN A 66 -7.11 12.74 -9.15
C ASN A 66 -8.18 11.80 -8.56
N ALA A 67 -7.81 10.84 -7.71
CA ALA A 67 -8.79 9.98 -7.04
C ALA A 67 -9.74 10.82 -6.17
N LEU A 68 -11.04 10.51 -6.24
CA LEU A 68 -12.04 11.12 -5.38
C LEU A 68 -11.90 10.58 -3.94
N PRO A 69 -12.04 11.43 -2.91
CA PRO A 69 -12.14 10.96 -1.53
C PRO A 69 -13.30 9.97 -1.35
N ALA A 70 -13.09 8.89 -0.61
CA ALA A 70 -14.09 7.84 -0.42
C ALA A 70 -15.41 8.37 0.16
N ASP A 71 -15.33 9.30 1.11
CA ASP A 71 -16.52 9.94 1.71
C ASP A 71 -17.33 10.74 0.67
N LEU A 72 -16.65 11.39 -0.28
CA LEU A 72 -17.31 12.13 -1.37
C LEU A 72 -18.04 11.18 -2.32
N VAL A 73 -17.40 10.06 -2.68
CA VAL A 73 -18.03 9.00 -3.50
C VAL A 73 -19.28 8.47 -2.80
N GLN A 74 -19.19 8.16 -1.50
CA GLN A 74 -20.32 7.67 -0.72
C GLN A 74 -21.47 8.67 -0.68
N LEU A 75 -21.19 9.98 -0.55
CA LEU A 75 -22.22 11.02 -0.57
C LEU A 75 -22.88 11.15 -1.94
N LEU A 76 -22.12 11.11 -3.03
CA LEU A 76 -22.65 11.16 -4.40
C LEU A 76 -23.57 9.99 -4.69
N ILE A 77 -23.20 8.77 -4.27
CA ILE A 77 -24.03 7.59 -4.48
C ILE A 77 -25.26 7.61 -3.55
N SER A 78 -25.07 7.85 -2.25
CA SER A 78 -26.15 7.68 -1.27
C SER A 78 -27.10 8.87 -1.13
N LYS A 79 -26.66 10.09 -1.41
CA LYS A 79 -27.47 11.32 -1.28
C LYS A 79 -27.92 11.87 -2.62
N VAL A 80 -27.01 11.96 -3.58
CA VAL A 80 -27.33 12.47 -4.92
C VAL A 80 -27.96 11.36 -5.79
N GLY A 81 -27.69 10.10 -5.48
CA GLY A 81 -28.25 8.95 -6.21
C GLY A 81 -27.53 8.67 -7.53
N LEU A 82 -26.27 9.09 -7.67
CA LEU A 82 -25.48 8.81 -8.87
C LEU A 82 -25.06 7.33 -8.91
N ASP A 83 -24.98 6.78 -10.11
CA ASP A 83 -24.46 5.44 -10.34
C ASP A 83 -22.94 5.39 -10.08
N GLU A 84 -22.45 4.26 -9.57
CA GLU A 84 -21.02 4.08 -9.27
C GLU A 84 -20.15 4.25 -10.52
N ALA A 85 -20.60 3.80 -11.69
CA ALA A 85 -19.87 3.96 -12.93
C ALA A 85 -19.83 5.42 -13.40
N GLU A 86 -20.87 6.22 -13.10
CA GLU A 86 -20.84 7.66 -13.36
C GLU A 86 -19.82 8.34 -12.46
N VAL A 87 -19.81 8.03 -11.15
CA VAL A 87 -18.86 8.60 -10.19
C VAL A 87 -17.40 8.23 -10.51
N ALA A 88 -17.17 6.99 -10.97
CA ALA A 88 -15.83 6.48 -11.27
C ALA A 88 -15.09 7.26 -12.38
N VAL A 89 -15.82 7.91 -13.28
CA VAL A 89 -15.25 8.71 -14.37
C VAL A 89 -15.26 10.22 -14.10
N MET A 90 -15.77 10.65 -12.94
CA MET A 90 -15.82 12.08 -12.60
C MET A 90 -14.46 12.65 -12.25
N SER A 91 -14.23 13.89 -12.68
CA SER A 91 -13.17 14.71 -12.11
C SER A 91 -13.52 15.15 -10.69
N LYS A 92 -12.51 15.57 -9.92
CA LYS A 92 -12.72 16.11 -8.57
C LYS A 92 -13.57 17.37 -8.61
N GLU A 93 -13.39 18.17 -9.64
CA GLU A 93 -14.10 19.42 -9.89
C GLU A 93 -15.58 19.14 -10.17
N ASP A 94 -15.88 18.16 -11.03
CA ASP A 94 -17.26 17.79 -11.35
C ASP A 94 -17.98 17.17 -10.16
N ALA A 95 -17.30 16.29 -9.41
CA ALA A 95 -17.82 15.68 -8.19
C ALA A 95 -18.20 16.75 -7.14
N ALA A 96 -17.31 17.74 -6.94
CA ALA A 96 -17.57 18.85 -6.04
C ALA A 96 -18.74 19.74 -6.53
N ALA A 97 -18.79 20.05 -7.83
CA ALA A 97 -19.86 20.84 -8.42
C ALA A 97 -21.23 20.14 -8.29
N ARG A 98 -21.29 18.82 -8.48
CA ARG A 98 -22.53 18.04 -8.29
C ARG A 98 -23.01 18.08 -6.84
N MET A 99 -22.11 17.92 -5.87
CA MET A 99 -22.47 18.04 -4.45
C MET A 99 -22.95 19.45 -4.08
N GLN A 100 -22.26 20.49 -4.56
CA GLN A 100 -22.67 21.87 -4.34
C GLN A 100 -24.05 22.15 -4.92
N LYS A 101 -24.31 21.67 -6.13
CA LYS A 101 -25.63 21.79 -6.77
C LYS A 101 -26.71 21.11 -5.94
N TYR A 102 -26.48 19.87 -5.48
CA TYR A 102 -27.43 19.14 -4.63
C TYR A 102 -27.77 19.90 -3.33
N TRP A 103 -26.79 20.58 -2.72
CA TRP A 103 -27.04 21.39 -1.51
C TRP A 103 -27.71 22.73 -1.81
N ALA A 104 -27.39 23.36 -2.94
CA ALA A 104 -27.97 24.62 -3.36
C ALA A 104 -29.43 24.47 -3.81
N GLU A 105 -29.76 23.34 -4.42
CA GLU A 105 -31.11 23.06 -4.92
C GLU A 105 -32.10 22.69 -3.81
N GLY A 106 -31.62 22.38 -2.59
CA GLY A 106 -32.43 22.20 -1.40
C GLY A 106 -33.49 21.11 -1.55
N VAL A 107 -33.29 19.98 -0.87
CA VAL A 107 -34.40 19.00 -0.70
C VAL A 107 -35.66 19.70 -0.18
#